data_AF-A0A6P7GMB6-F1
#
_entry.id   AF-A0A6P7GMB6-F1
#
_cell.length_a   1.000
_cell.length_b   1.000
_cell.length_c   1.000
_cell.angle_alpha   90.00
_cell.angle_beta   90.00
_cell.angle_gamma   90.00
#
_symmetry.space_group_name_H-M   'P 1'
#
loop_
_entity.id
_entity.type
_entity.pdbx_description
1 polymer ?
#
loop_
_entity_poly.entity_id
_entity_poly.type
_entity_poly.pdbx_seq_one_letter_code
_entity_poly.pdbx_strand_id
1 'polypeptide(L)'
;MSNIEKVEKKEPRKNYTEREKCLLLDIIEKYKHIIENKTTNAAWTNEKNAAWEKVTLEFNASSDSPRTAKQLTTAYLNLKRVTRQNIANENIKKYTDQKLLKQLKKDETADKKDILATGGGTFKPRLTEVGAQMLGLIGNQIQPLPNSCDSASSYFTCATQDVEVEVNDYTEMDNRDVSINECSTVVYTVDNLPSTSAVPSTYAVPSTSAVPSTYDVPSTSAVSCISAGPPTNAMRCNTKKRGHLKEKIKKLGSESLKRLFYKKKLECAVIEKSGKLFEKRSKLINLQNELKKQELLDLELKIKKIEYAKLNSQNAEN
;
A
#
# COMPACT_ATOMS: atom_id res chain seq x y z
N MET A 1 16.87 -15.36 69.50
CA MET A 1 16.38 -14.37 68.52
C MET A 1 17.03 -14.69 67.17
N SER A 2 16.31 -15.33 66.26
CA SER A 2 16.81 -15.64 64.91
C SER A 2 16.38 -14.56 63.93
N ASN A 3 17.35 -14.03 63.19
CA ASN A 3 17.19 -12.86 62.33
C ASN A 3 16.37 -13.21 61.08
N ILE A 4 15.20 -12.60 60.89
CA ILE A 4 14.40 -12.76 59.66
C ILE A 4 14.86 -11.66 58.69
N GLU A 5 15.74 -12.02 57.76
CA GLU A 5 16.12 -11.12 56.66
C GLU A 5 14.88 -10.77 55.83
N LYS A 6 14.59 -9.47 55.74
CA LYS A 6 13.53 -8.95 54.89
C LYS A 6 13.94 -9.13 53.43
N VAL A 7 13.33 -10.09 52.74
CA VAL A 7 13.48 -10.25 51.28
C VAL A 7 12.91 -9.02 50.59
N GLU A 8 13.78 -8.10 50.21
CA GLU A 8 13.43 -6.85 49.57
C GLU A 8 12.84 -7.10 48.16
N LYS A 9 11.64 -6.55 47.92
CA LYS A 9 10.94 -6.75 46.65
C LYS A 9 11.61 -5.90 45.56
N LYS A 10 12.38 -6.56 44.69
CA LYS A 10 13.05 -5.91 43.55
C LYS A 10 12.07 -5.04 42.74
N GLU A 11 12.48 -3.81 42.49
CA GLU A 11 11.70 -2.86 41.68
C GLU A 11 11.33 -3.42 40.30
N PRO A 12 10.18 -3.02 39.74
CA PRO A 12 9.80 -3.42 38.39
C PRO A 12 10.83 -2.92 37.37
N ARG A 13 11.23 -3.81 36.46
CA ARG A 13 12.23 -3.48 35.43
C ARG A 13 11.73 -2.35 34.53
N LYS A 14 12.43 -1.21 34.53
CA LYS A 14 12.20 -0.09 33.62
C LYS A 14 12.31 -0.55 32.16
N ASN A 15 11.33 -0.17 31.35
CA ASN A 15 11.34 -0.38 29.89
C ASN A 15 12.41 0.49 29.22
N TYR A 16 12.89 0.10 28.04
CA TYR A 16 13.78 0.94 27.24
C TYR A 16 13.01 2.12 26.63
N THR A 17 13.42 3.33 26.99
CA THR A 17 13.02 4.60 26.36
C THR A 17 13.53 4.68 24.92
N GLU A 18 12.97 5.59 24.11
CA GLU A 18 13.45 5.74 22.73
C GLU A 18 14.90 6.24 22.66
N ARG A 19 15.29 7.16 23.57
CA ARG A 19 16.68 7.63 23.70
C ARG A 19 17.66 6.48 24.00
N GLU A 20 17.32 5.58 24.92
CA GLU A 20 18.14 4.38 25.20
C GLU A 20 18.24 3.46 23.98
N LYS A 21 17.18 3.33 23.17
CA LYS A 21 17.23 2.51 21.93
C LYS A 21 18.13 3.13 20.87
N CYS A 22 18.04 4.45 20.65
CA CYS A 22 18.94 5.17 19.74
C CYS A 22 20.39 4.99 20.19
N LEU A 23 20.70 5.32 21.44
CA LEU A 23 22.05 5.18 22.01
C LEU A 23 22.58 3.74 21.92
N LEU A 24 21.73 2.73 22.14
CA LEU A 24 22.10 1.33 21.93
C LEU A 24 22.44 1.01 20.46
N LEU A 25 21.69 1.55 19.50
CA LEU A 25 21.99 1.39 18.07
C LEU A 25 23.31 2.07 17.69
N ASP A 26 23.53 3.30 18.15
CA ASP A 26 24.73 4.10 17.83
C ASP A 26 26.01 3.41 18.35
N ILE A 27 25.97 2.83 19.55
CA ILE A 27 27.07 2.04 20.11
C ILE A 27 27.25 0.73 19.33
N ILE A 28 26.16 0.04 19.00
CA ILE A 28 26.23 -1.22 18.22
C ILE A 28 26.77 -0.99 16.81
N GLU A 29 26.52 0.16 16.18
CA GLU A 29 27.05 0.48 14.85
C GLU A 29 28.59 0.39 14.81
N LYS A 30 29.28 0.87 15.85
CA LYS A 30 30.74 0.74 16.00
C LYS A 30 31.21 -0.72 15.95
N TYR A 31 30.47 -1.61 16.60
CA TYR A 31 30.79 -3.05 16.73
C TYR A 31 30.06 -3.95 15.73
N LYS A 32 29.32 -3.37 14.77
CA LYS A 32 28.46 -4.05 13.79
C LYS A 32 29.15 -5.17 13.03
N HIS A 33 30.41 -4.95 12.64
CA HIS A 33 31.23 -5.93 11.90
C HIS A 33 31.50 -7.22 12.70
N ILE A 34 31.53 -7.17 14.03
CA ILE A 34 31.65 -8.34 14.91
C ILE A 34 30.27 -8.92 15.22
N ILE A 35 29.33 -8.07 15.63
CA ILE A 35 28.00 -8.48 16.13
C ILE A 35 27.15 -9.13 15.03
N GLU A 36 27.14 -8.59 13.81
CA GLU A 36 26.38 -9.13 12.68
C GLU A 36 27.13 -10.23 11.89
N ASN A 37 28.35 -10.59 12.29
CA ASN A 37 29.10 -11.63 11.59
C ASN A 37 28.36 -12.98 11.65
N LYS A 38 28.26 -13.69 10.52
CA LYS A 38 27.54 -14.96 10.38
C LYS A 38 28.40 -16.19 10.64
N THR A 39 29.69 -16.04 10.93
CA THR A 39 30.58 -17.16 11.25
C THR A 39 30.17 -17.86 12.56
N THR A 40 30.20 -19.19 12.53
CA THR A 40 29.84 -20.08 13.65
C THR A 40 31.07 -20.87 14.08
N ASN A 41 31.99 -20.19 14.77
CA ASN A 41 33.21 -20.76 15.35
C ASN A 41 33.32 -20.22 16.79
N ALA A 42 33.77 -21.06 17.72
CA ALA A 42 33.90 -20.71 19.15
C ALA A 42 34.72 -19.43 19.39
N ALA A 43 35.78 -19.19 18.62
CA ALA A 43 36.56 -17.95 18.69
C ALA A 43 35.68 -16.71 18.44
N TRP A 44 34.87 -16.73 17.37
CA TRP A 44 33.93 -15.66 17.02
C TRP A 44 32.79 -15.50 18.04
N THR A 45 32.36 -16.59 18.71
CA THR A 45 31.40 -16.50 19.81
C THR A 45 31.99 -15.74 21.01
N ASN A 46 33.25 -16.03 21.36
CA ASN A 46 33.95 -15.33 22.44
C ASN A 46 34.19 -13.86 22.09
N GLU A 47 34.56 -13.56 20.84
CA GLU A 47 34.76 -12.20 20.35
C GLU A 47 33.45 -11.38 20.33
N LYS A 48 32.32 -12.01 19.93
CA LYS A 48 30.98 -11.40 20.05
C LYS A 48 30.62 -11.12 21.51
N ASN A 49 30.90 -12.05 22.43
CA ASN A 49 30.65 -11.83 23.86
C ASN A 49 31.50 -10.65 24.38
N ALA A 50 32.80 -10.59 24.04
CA ALA A 50 33.68 -9.49 24.40
C ALA A 50 33.22 -8.14 23.80
N ALA A 51 32.70 -8.13 22.57
CA ALA A 51 32.09 -6.95 21.97
C ALA A 51 30.82 -6.52 22.74
N TRP A 52 29.96 -7.47 23.16
CA TRP A 52 28.79 -7.16 23.98
C TRP A 52 29.14 -6.62 25.37
N GLU A 53 30.24 -7.07 26.00
CA GLU A 53 30.72 -6.46 27.24
C GLU A 53 31.21 -5.01 27.00
N LYS A 54 31.94 -4.73 25.91
CA LYS A 54 32.31 -3.34 25.54
C LYS A 54 31.09 -2.44 25.29
N VAL A 55 30.11 -2.93 24.53
CA VAL A 55 28.82 -2.25 24.31
C VAL A 55 28.12 -1.97 25.65
N THR A 56 28.18 -2.91 26.59
CA THR A 56 27.57 -2.77 27.93
C THR A 56 28.28 -1.71 28.76
N LEU A 57 29.61 -1.62 28.69
CA LEU A 57 30.39 -0.58 29.37
C LEU A 57 30.09 0.81 28.80
N GLU A 58 30.12 0.99 27.48
CA GLU A 58 29.76 2.27 26.84
C GLU A 58 28.31 2.68 27.12
N PHE A 59 27.37 1.72 27.08
CA PHE A 59 25.95 1.95 27.38
C PHE A 59 25.74 2.36 28.84
N ASN A 60 26.32 1.64 29.80
CA ASN A 60 26.17 1.93 31.23
C ASN A 60 26.91 3.20 31.65
N ALA A 61 27.98 3.60 30.96
CA ALA A 61 28.64 4.88 31.19
C ALA A 61 27.80 6.08 30.68
N SER A 62 26.88 5.84 29.74
CA SER A 62 26.07 6.86 29.06
C SER A 62 24.59 6.83 29.41
N SER A 63 24.16 6.00 30.36
CA SER A 63 22.74 5.81 30.71
C SER A 63 22.50 5.69 32.21
N ASP A 64 21.38 6.25 32.68
CA ASP A 64 21.00 6.29 34.10
C ASP A 64 20.51 4.94 34.66
N SER A 65 20.43 3.90 33.83
CA SER A 65 19.81 2.61 34.17
C SER A 65 20.71 1.45 33.70
N PRO A 66 21.65 0.98 34.55
CA PRO A 66 22.64 0.00 34.16
C PRO A 66 22.00 -1.33 33.74
N ARG A 67 22.49 -1.89 32.63
CA ARG A 67 22.03 -3.15 32.03
C ARG A 67 23.17 -4.17 31.96
N THR A 68 22.80 -5.44 31.80
CA THR A 68 23.73 -6.54 31.53
C THR A 68 23.82 -6.80 30.03
N ALA A 69 24.96 -7.26 29.52
CA ALA A 69 25.15 -7.68 28.13
C ALA A 69 23.98 -8.49 27.56
N LYS A 70 23.55 -9.56 28.25
CA LYS A 70 22.39 -10.39 27.85
C LYS A 70 21.09 -9.60 27.66
N GLN A 71 20.86 -8.55 28.44
CA GLN A 71 19.67 -7.68 28.34
C GLN A 71 19.75 -6.80 27.09
N LEU A 72 20.93 -6.22 26.80
CA LEU A 72 21.18 -5.40 25.62
C LEU A 72 21.13 -6.24 24.32
N THR A 73 21.73 -7.44 24.32
CA THR A 73 21.59 -8.40 23.21
C THR A 73 20.13 -8.74 22.95
N THR A 74 19.35 -9.01 23.99
CA THR A 74 17.91 -9.31 23.87
C THR A 74 17.12 -8.11 23.36
N ALA A 75 17.44 -6.89 23.82
CA ALA A 75 16.81 -5.66 23.35
C ALA A 75 17.07 -5.43 21.85
N TYR A 76 18.32 -5.56 21.42
CA TYR A 76 18.72 -5.42 20.01
C TYR A 76 18.08 -6.48 19.10
N LEU A 77 18.07 -7.75 19.51
CA LEU A 77 17.40 -8.82 18.76
C LEU A 77 15.89 -8.60 18.65
N ASN A 78 15.25 -8.11 19.72
CA ASN A 78 13.84 -7.72 19.70
C ASN A 78 13.59 -6.53 18.76
N LEU A 79 14.46 -5.52 18.77
CA LEU A 79 14.37 -4.36 17.88
C LEU A 79 14.47 -4.79 16.41
N LYS A 80 15.49 -5.58 16.04
CA LYS A 80 15.61 -6.18 14.70
C LYS A 80 14.37 -6.98 14.28
N ARG A 81 13.76 -7.72 15.21
CA ARG A 81 12.53 -8.49 14.96
C ARG A 81 11.34 -7.57 14.69
N VAL A 82 11.13 -6.56 15.54
CA VAL A 82 10.03 -5.59 15.40
C VAL A 82 10.16 -4.79 14.11
N THR A 83 11.35 -4.26 13.79
CA THR A 83 11.57 -3.53 12.53
C THR A 83 11.25 -4.38 11.30
N ARG A 84 11.69 -5.65 11.27
CA ARG A 84 11.36 -6.59 10.18
C ARG A 84 9.86 -6.89 10.09
N GLN A 85 9.17 -6.99 11.23
CA GLN A 85 7.73 -7.20 11.28
C GLN A 85 6.96 -5.97 10.78
N ASN A 86 7.39 -4.76 11.14
CA ASN A 86 6.78 -3.51 10.68
C ASN A 86 6.90 -3.37 9.16
N ILE A 87 8.11 -3.56 8.61
CA ILE A 87 8.35 -3.55 7.16
C ILE A 87 7.48 -4.60 6.44
N ALA A 88 7.33 -5.80 7.01
CA ALA A 88 6.47 -6.84 6.44
C ALA A 88 4.98 -6.40 6.45
N ASN A 89 4.50 -5.82 7.54
CA ASN A 89 3.14 -5.32 7.67
C ASN A 89 2.86 -4.15 6.71
N GLU A 90 3.79 -3.22 6.55
CA GLU A 90 3.72 -2.10 5.60
C GLU A 90 3.64 -2.61 4.15
N ASN A 91 4.45 -3.61 3.79
CA ASN A 91 4.39 -4.24 2.47
C ASN A 91 3.05 -4.96 2.22
N ILE A 92 2.49 -5.65 3.22
CA ILE A 92 1.17 -6.27 3.14
C ILE A 92 0.07 -5.21 2.97
N LYS A 93 0.15 -4.10 3.72
CA LYS A 93 -0.78 -2.98 3.59
C LYS A 93 -0.71 -2.38 2.18
N LYS A 94 0.49 -2.03 1.70
CA LYS A 94 0.74 -1.48 0.36
C LYS A 94 0.18 -2.39 -0.76
N TYR A 95 0.35 -3.70 -0.65
CA TYR A 95 -0.24 -4.65 -1.59
C TYR A 95 -1.77 -4.66 -1.54
N THR A 96 -2.35 -4.60 -0.33
CA THR A 96 -3.80 -4.58 -0.11
C THR A 96 -4.42 -3.31 -0.68
N ASP A 97 -3.82 -2.16 -0.39
CA ASP A 97 -4.24 -0.84 -0.89
C ASP A 97 -4.16 -0.80 -2.43
N GLN A 98 -3.06 -1.31 -3.01
CA GLN A 98 -2.92 -1.41 -4.48
C GLN A 98 -3.97 -2.35 -5.10
N LYS A 99 -4.30 -3.46 -4.43
CA LYS A 99 -5.33 -4.40 -4.90
C LYS A 99 -6.72 -3.76 -4.85
N LEU A 100 -7.04 -3.03 -3.78
CA LEU A 100 -8.30 -2.29 -3.65
C LEU A 100 -8.44 -1.23 -4.75
N LEU A 101 -7.40 -0.42 -4.97
CA LEU A 101 -7.38 0.60 -6.03
C LEU A 101 -7.58 0.00 -7.43
N LYS A 102 -7.02 -1.19 -7.71
CA LYS A 102 -7.24 -1.92 -8.97
C LYS A 102 -8.68 -2.40 -9.16
N GLN A 103 -9.44 -2.66 -8.09
CA GLN A 103 -10.86 -3.00 -8.18
C GLN A 103 -11.70 -1.73 -8.38
N LEU A 104 -11.49 -0.68 -7.57
CA LEU A 104 -12.19 0.61 -7.73
C LEU A 104 -12.08 1.16 -9.17
N LYS A 105 -10.90 1.09 -9.79
CA LYS A 105 -10.74 1.51 -11.21
C LYS A 105 -11.51 0.62 -12.19
N LYS A 106 -11.64 -0.69 -11.93
CA LYS A 106 -12.44 -1.58 -12.78
C LYS A 106 -13.93 -1.28 -12.64
N ASP A 107 -14.40 -1.16 -11.40
CA ASP A 107 -15.79 -0.87 -11.11
C ASP A 107 -16.17 0.50 -11.71
N GLU A 108 -15.27 1.49 -11.70
CA GLU A 108 -15.48 2.80 -12.36
C GLU A 108 -15.59 2.66 -13.89
N THR A 109 -14.69 1.90 -14.53
CA THR A 109 -14.77 1.67 -15.99
C THR A 109 -16.03 0.89 -16.39
N ALA A 110 -16.49 -0.02 -15.53
CA ALA A 110 -17.74 -0.76 -15.75
C ALA A 110 -18.96 0.15 -15.54
N ASP A 111 -18.95 1.01 -14.52
CA ASP A 111 -20.03 1.97 -14.24
C ASP A 111 -20.19 2.96 -15.39
N LYS A 112 -19.09 3.50 -15.93
CA LYS A 112 -19.09 4.32 -17.14
C LYS A 112 -19.69 3.58 -18.34
N LYS A 113 -19.37 2.30 -18.53
CA LYS A 113 -19.92 1.48 -19.62
C LYS A 113 -21.42 1.25 -19.47
N ASP A 114 -21.90 0.97 -18.27
CA ASP A 114 -23.31 0.67 -18.02
C ASP A 114 -24.19 1.93 -18.14
N ILE A 115 -23.68 3.10 -17.74
CA ILE A 115 -24.32 4.41 -17.99
C ILE A 115 -24.52 4.63 -19.50
N LEU A 116 -23.49 4.34 -20.32
CA LEU A 116 -23.57 4.46 -21.77
C LEU A 116 -24.50 3.42 -22.43
N ALA A 117 -24.73 2.28 -21.78
CA ALA A 117 -25.55 1.19 -22.31
C ALA A 117 -27.05 1.30 -21.92
N THR A 118 -27.41 2.12 -20.94
CA THR A 118 -28.79 2.25 -20.48
C THR A 118 -29.68 3.08 -21.41
N GLY A 119 -30.25 2.43 -22.43
CA GLY A 119 -31.31 2.99 -23.29
C GLY A 119 -32.67 3.16 -22.59
N GLY A 120 -32.71 3.91 -21.47
CA GLY A 120 -33.94 4.26 -20.74
C GLY A 120 -34.20 3.52 -19.41
N GLY A 121 -33.20 2.79 -18.87
CA GLY A 121 -33.33 2.06 -17.59
C GLY A 121 -32.61 2.74 -16.41
N THR A 122 -33.04 2.45 -15.18
CA THR A 122 -32.39 2.96 -13.95
C THR A 122 -31.02 2.32 -13.73
N PHE A 123 -29.95 3.11 -13.90
CA PHE A 123 -28.58 2.72 -13.56
C PHE A 123 -28.39 2.48 -12.04
N LYS A 124 -27.52 1.53 -11.68
CA LYS A 124 -27.10 1.27 -10.29
C LYS A 124 -25.56 1.20 -10.23
N PRO A 125 -24.88 2.17 -9.58
CA PRO A 125 -23.42 2.16 -9.48
C PRO A 125 -22.90 0.99 -8.64
N ARG A 126 -21.74 0.45 -9.03
CA ARG A 126 -20.95 -0.47 -8.20
C ARG A 126 -19.99 0.29 -7.30
N LEU A 127 -19.55 1.49 -7.68
CA LEU A 127 -18.77 2.35 -6.79
C LEU A 127 -19.61 2.77 -5.57
N THR A 128 -18.99 2.71 -4.40
CA THR A 128 -19.47 3.43 -3.22
C THR A 128 -19.16 4.92 -3.36
N GLU A 129 -19.97 5.76 -2.73
CA GLU A 129 -19.79 7.23 -2.70
C GLU A 129 -18.38 7.63 -2.20
N VAL A 130 -17.91 7.00 -1.12
CA VAL A 130 -16.53 7.17 -0.61
C VAL A 130 -15.49 6.69 -1.63
N GLY A 131 -15.76 5.61 -2.36
CA GLY A 131 -14.88 5.12 -3.43
C GLY A 131 -14.77 6.10 -4.60
N ALA A 132 -15.87 6.74 -4.99
CA ALA A 132 -15.89 7.78 -6.00
C ALA A 132 -15.12 9.03 -5.54
N GLN A 133 -15.32 9.48 -4.29
CA GLN A 133 -14.58 10.59 -3.70
C GLN A 133 -13.07 10.31 -3.65
N MET A 134 -12.66 9.11 -3.20
CA MET A 134 -11.25 8.70 -3.20
C MET A 134 -10.65 8.68 -4.61
N LEU A 135 -11.41 8.25 -5.61
CA LEU A 135 -10.94 8.16 -6.98
C LEU A 135 -10.79 9.55 -7.62
N GLY A 136 -11.70 10.48 -7.34
CA GLY A 136 -11.57 11.89 -7.70
C GLY A 136 -10.36 12.57 -7.07
N LEU A 137 -10.10 12.32 -5.78
CA LEU A 137 -8.93 12.87 -5.05
C LEU A 137 -7.58 12.37 -5.59
N ILE A 138 -7.52 11.18 -6.21
CA ILE A 138 -6.27 10.63 -6.78
C ILE A 138 -5.89 11.35 -8.09
N GLY A 139 -6.89 11.86 -8.82
CA GLY A 139 -6.72 12.61 -10.07
C GLY A 139 -6.18 11.79 -11.24
N ASN A 140 -6.30 12.35 -12.45
CA ASN A 140 -5.63 11.81 -13.64
C ASN A 140 -4.15 12.20 -13.62
N GLN A 141 -3.30 11.37 -12.99
CA GLN A 141 -1.84 11.55 -12.94
C GLN A 141 -1.14 11.20 -14.27
N ILE A 142 -1.78 11.45 -15.42
CA ILE A 142 -1.18 11.31 -16.74
C ILE A 142 -1.00 12.71 -17.30
N GLN A 143 0.20 13.27 -17.13
CA GLN A 143 0.63 14.39 -17.96
C GLN A 143 1.02 13.83 -19.34
N PRO A 144 0.63 14.49 -20.45
CA PRO A 144 1.07 14.07 -21.77
C PRO A 144 2.60 14.16 -21.85
N LEU A 145 3.23 13.11 -22.38
CA LEU A 145 4.66 13.14 -22.67
C LEU A 145 4.92 14.18 -23.76
N PRO A 146 5.87 15.13 -23.58
CA PRO A 146 6.17 16.13 -24.59
C PRO A 146 6.74 15.44 -25.84
N ASN A 147 5.94 15.36 -26.90
CA ASN A 147 6.34 14.78 -28.18
C ASN A 147 6.90 15.88 -29.08
N SER A 148 8.21 15.87 -29.30
CA SER A 148 8.90 16.83 -30.18
C SER A 148 8.58 16.65 -31.67
N CYS A 149 7.87 15.59 -32.05
CA CYS A 149 7.56 15.23 -33.43
C CYS A 149 6.06 15.31 -33.76
N ASP A 150 5.22 15.79 -32.84
CA ASP A 150 3.79 16.01 -33.07
C ASP A 150 3.50 17.50 -33.23
N SER A 151 3.12 17.90 -34.45
CA SER A 151 2.75 19.26 -34.80
C SER A 151 1.55 19.81 -34.00
N ALA A 152 0.79 18.96 -33.30
CA ALA A 152 -0.29 19.37 -32.41
C ALA A 152 0.16 19.74 -30.97
N SER A 153 1.45 19.66 -30.65
CA SER A 153 1.99 19.94 -29.30
C SER A 153 1.58 21.32 -28.73
N SER A 154 1.38 22.32 -29.60
CA SER A 154 0.95 23.68 -29.23
C SER A 154 -0.51 23.79 -28.74
N TYR A 155 -1.37 22.81 -29.02
CA TYR A 155 -2.78 22.85 -28.60
C TYR A 155 -2.95 22.82 -27.07
N PHE A 156 -2.02 22.18 -26.35
CA PHE A 156 -2.11 22.02 -24.89
C PHE A 156 -1.56 23.20 -24.10
N THR A 157 -0.78 24.09 -24.73
CA THR A 157 -0.19 25.29 -24.09
C THR A 157 -1.08 26.54 -24.19
N CYS A 158 -2.07 26.55 -25.08
CA CYS A 158 -2.94 27.70 -25.29
C CYS A 158 -4.10 27.81 -24.27
N ALA A 159 -4.44 26.70 -23.59
CA ALA A 159 -5.58 26.61 -22.68
C ALA A 159 -5.33 27.19 -21.25
N THR A 160 -4.17 27.81 -21.01
CA THR A 160 -3.82 28.42 -19.72
C THR A 160 -3.31 29.85 -19.90
N GLN A 161 -4.19 30.73 -20.37
CA GLN A 161 -4.10 32.16 -20.13
C GLN A 161 -5.41 32.66 -19.52
N ASP A 162 -5.50 32.55 -18.20
CA ASP A 162 -6.32 33.46 -17.41
C ASP A 162 -5.71 34.87 -17.59
N VAL A 163 -6.35 35.70 -18.42
CA VAL A 163 -6.08 37.14 -18.49
C VAL A 163 -7.42 37.86 -18.38
N GLU A 164 -7.43 38.86 -17.51
CA GLU A 164 -8.63 39.46 -16.94
C GLU A 164 -9.39 40.33 -17.96
N VAL A 165 -10.73 40.34 -17.84
CA VAL A 165 -11.59 41.23 -18.62
C VAL A 165 -11.73 42.56 -17.88
N GLU A 166 -10.99 43.57 -18.32
CA GLU A 166 -11.34 44.97 -18.05
C GLU A 166 -12.19 45.55 -19.19
N VAL A 167 -13.01 46.55 -18.85
CA VAL A 167 -14.12 47.07 -19.68
C VAL A 167 -14.03 48.60 -19.78
N ASN A 168 -14.25 49.11 -21.01
CA ASN A 168 -14.27 50.54 -21.41
C ASN A 168 -12.88 51.23 -21.43
N ASP A 169 -12.61 52.26 -22.25
CA ASP A 169 -13.52 53.31 -22.74
C ASP A 169 -13.18 53.88 -24.15
N TYR A 170 -14.04 54.76 -24.68
CA TYR A 170 -14.06 55.29 -26.06
C TYR A 170 -12.89 56.19 -26.51
N THR A 171 -12.62 56.24 -27.83
CA THR A 171 -12.82 57.46 -28.66
C THR A 171 -12.65 57.21 -30.18
N GLU A 172 -13.44 57.94 -30.96
CA GLU A 172 -13.36 58.07 -32.43
C GLU A 172 -12.20 58.99 -32.84
N MET A 173 -11.76 58.92 -34.11
CA MET A 173 -11.48 60.11 -34.94
C MET A 173 -11.37 59.70 -36.43
N ASP A 174 -11.58 60.67 -37.31
CA ASP A 174 -12.22 60.44 -38.60
C ASP A 174 -11.37 60.88 -39.81
N ASN A 175 -11.60 60.23 -40.97
CA ASN A 175 -11.51 60.79 -42.34
C ASN A 175 -10.24 61.53 -42.87
N ARG A 176 -9.59 60.94 -43.91
CA ARG A 176 -9.54 61.38 -45.35
C ARG A 176 -8.20 61.43 -46.14
N ASP A 177 -8.36 61.00 -47.41
CA ASP A 177 -7.80 61.47 -48.70
C ASP A 177 -6.40 61.09 -49.28
N VAL A 178 -6.47 60.16 -50.26
CA VAL A 178 -6.03 60.27 -51.69
C VAL A 178 -4.55 60.09 -52.13
N SER A 179 -4.32 59.00 -52.91
CA SER A 179 -3.32 58.75 -53.99
C SER A 179 -1.81 58.77 -53.64
N ILE A 180 -0.88 58.12 -54.36
CA ILE A 180 -0.75 57.80 -55.82
C ILE A 180 -0.08 56.41 -56.04
N ASN A 181 -0.42 55.73 -57.16
CA ASN A 181 0.24 54.63 -57.95
C ASN A 181 1.53 53.95 -57.41
N GLU A 182 1.74 52.63 -57.55
CA GLU A 182 1.89 51.83 -58.79
C GLU A 182 1.52 50.33 -58.58
N CYS A 183 0.81 49.65 -59.51
CA CYS A 183 1.32 48.72 -60.55
C CYS A 183 2.16 47.53 -59.98
N SER A 184 1.94 46.22 -60.21
CA SER A 184 0.98 45.38 -60.99
C SER A 184 1.26 43.87 -60.65
N THR A 185 0.43 42.85 -60.91
CA THR A 185 -0.96 42.77 -61.41
C THR A 185 -1.62 41.38 -61.10
N VAL A 186 -2.95 41.38 -61.08
CA VAL A 186 -4.02 40.34 -61.21
C VAL A 186 -3.63 39.04 -62.00
N VAL A 187 -4.22 37.83 -61.79
CA VAL A 187 -5.62 37.42 -62.10
C VAL A 187 -6.11 36.07 -61.51
N TYR A 188 -7.33 36.09 -60.93
CA TYR A 188 -8.49 35.14 -60.99
C TYR A 188 -8.36 33.60 -60.75
N THR A 189 -9.40 32.80 -60.43
CA THR A 189 -10.88 32.96 -60.37
C THR A 189 -11.52 32.32 -59.12
N VAL A 190 -12.79 32.67 -58.86
CA VAL A 190 -13.72 32.12 -57.84
C VAL A 190 -14.45 30.82 -58.28
N ASP A 191 -15.23 30.27 -57.35
CA ASP A 191 -16.40 29.36 -57.50
C ASP A 191 -16.19 27.86 -57.83
N ASN A 192 -16.53 26.99 -56.87
CA ASN A 192 -17.84 26.31 -56.87
C ASN A 192 -18.07 25.34 -55.68
N LEU A 193 -19.31 25.36 -55.17
CA LEU A 193 -19.91 24.29 -54.37
C LEU A 193 -20.57 23.26 -55.30
N PRO A 194 -20.56 21.95 -54.98
CA PRO A 194 -21.82 21.23 -55.09
C PRO A 194 -22.10 20.20 -53.98
N SER A 195 -23.38 19.91 -53.80
CA SER A 195 -23.93 19.00 -52.79
C SER A 195 -23.93 17.53 -53.22
N THR A 196 -23.94 16.62 -52.22
CA THR A 196 -24.60 15.28 -52.20
C THR A 196 -24.32 14.27 -53.33
N SER A 197 -23.88 13.04 -52.97
CA SER A 197 -24.77 11.85 -52.94
C SER A 197 -24.09 10.52 -52.54
N ALA A 198 -24.92 9.62 -51.99
CA ALA A 198 -24.91 8.16 -52.09
C ALA A 198 -23.62 7.28 -51.95
N VAL A 199 -23.65 6.45 -50.89
CA VAL A 199 -23.06 5.08 -50.78
C VAL A 199 -23.68 4.12 -51.84
N PRO A 200 -23.12 2.93 -52.24
CA PRO A 200 -22.64 1.89 -51.30
C PRO A 200 -21.60 0.81 -51.72
N SER A 201 -21.24 -0.01 -50.71
CA SER A 201 -20.95 -1.46 -50.75
C SER A 201 -19.53 -1.99 -51.07
N THR A 202 -18.97 -2.69 -50.05
CA THR A 202 -18.36 -4.04 -50.09
C THR A 202 -17.33 -4.40 -51.17
N TYR A 203 -16.12 -4.82 -50.78
CA TYR A 203 -15.51 -6.10 -51.22
C TYR A 203 -14.42 -6.62 -50.28
N ALA A 204 -14.13 -7.92 -50.45
CA ALA A 204 -13.51 -8.86 -49.52
C ALA A 204 -12.00 -8.71 -49.21
N VAL A 205 -11.59 -9.46 -48.18
CA VAL A 205 -10.22 -9.88 -47.85
C VAL A 205 -9.49 -10.54 -49.03
N PRO A 206 -8.14 -10.55 -49.02
CA PRO A 206 -7.47 -11.84 -49.16
C PRO A 206 -6.28 -12.06 -48.22
N SER A 207 -6.20 -13.27 -47.66
CA SER A 207 -4.92 -13.97 -47.35
C SER A 207 -4.38 -14.53 -48.69
N THR A 208 -3.10 -14.81 -48.96
CA THR A 208 -1.92 -15.21 -48.16
C THR A 208 -0.63 -14.87 -48.95
N SER A 209 0.55 -14.85 -48.30
CA SER A 209 1.70 -15.75 -48.59
C SER A 209 3.09 -15.22 -48.18
N ALA A 210 3.99 -16.18 -47.93
CA ALA A 210 5.46 -16.13 -47.96
C ALA A 210 6.26 -15.25 -46.96
N VAL A 211 7.20 -15.93 -46.29
CA VAL A 211 8.25 -15.43 -45.38
C VAL A 211 9.55 -15.10 -46.15
N PRO A 212 10.59 -14.53 -45.51
CA PRO A 212 11.59 -15.43 -44.91
C PRO A 212 12.14 -15.06 -43.51
N SER A 213 12.40 -16.14 -42.77
CA SER A 213 13.17 -16.32 -41.53
C SER A 213 14.35 -15.38 -41.25
N THR A 214 14.64 -15.13 -39.97
CA THR A 214 16.03 -15.28 -39.48
C THR A 214 16.13 -15.64 -37.98
N TYR A 215 17.05 -16.57 -37.67
CA TYR A 215 17.64 -16.94 -36.37
C TYR A 215 16.82 -17.74 -35.34
N ASP A 216 16.80 -19.06 -35.54
CA ASP A 216 16.73 -20.06 -34.47
C ASP A 216 18.08 -20.17 -33.71
N VAL A 217 18.02 -20.45 -32.40
CA VAL A 217 19.16 -20.91 -31.58
C VAL A 217 18.82 -22.30 -31.03
N PRO A 218 19.56 -23.36 -31.37
CA PRO A 218 19.14 -24.74 -31.10
C PRO A 218 19.45 -25.21 -29.67
N SER A 219 18.51 -25.97 -29.11
CA SER A 219 18.73 -26.79 -27.92
C SER A 219 19.25 -28.17 -28.36
N THR A 220 20.45 -28.56 -27.94
CA THR A 220 21.06 -29.84 -28.34
C THR A 220 20.84 -30.94 -27.30
N SER A 221 20.17 -32.00 -27.75
CA SER A 221 20.02 -33.25 -27.01
C SER A 221 21.21 -34.19 -27.21
N ALA A 222 21.51 -34.95 -26.15
CA ALA A 222 22.25 -36.21 -26.05
C ALA A 222 23.03 -36.75 -27.27
N VAL A 223 24.33 -37.03 -27.05
CA VAL A 223 25.06 -38.08 -27.76
C VAL A 223 25.91 -38.88 -26.76
N SER A 224 25.71 -40.20 -26.72
CA SER A 224 26.68 -41.18 -26.17
C SER A 224 27.82 -41.35 -27.19
N CYS A 225 29.04 -41.80 -26.94
CA CYS A 225 29.71 -42.52 -25.85
C CYS A 225 31.25 -42.40 -26.10
N ILE A 226 32.11 -42.82 -25.15
CA ILE A 226 33.46 -43.39 -25.43
C ILE A 226 34.09 -44.04 -24.17
N SER A 227 34.73 -45.20 -24.41
CA SER A 227 35.72 -45.97 -23.60
C SER A 227 35.64 -46.07 -22.06
N ALA A 228 35.23 -47.27 -21.62
CA ALA A 228 35.90 -48.17 -20.66
C ALA A 228 37.04 -47.65 -19.72
N GLY A 229 36.82 -47.86 -18.42
CA GLY A 229 37.84 -47.96 -17.36
C GLY A 229 37.36 -48.94 -16.26
N PRO A 230 38.25 -49.64 -15.53
CA PRO A 230 37.89 -50.84 -14.77
C PRO A 230 37.20 -50.54 -13.41
N PRO A 231 36.37 -51.46 -12.89
CA PRO A 231 35.60 -51.25 -11.67
C PRO A 231 36.40 -51.59 -10.39
N THR A 232 36.38 -50.69 -9.40
CA THR A 232 36.85 -50.98 -8.04
C THR A 232 35.71 -50.88 -7.02
N ASN A 233 35.37 -52.03 -6.42
CA ASN A 233 34.58 -52.26 -5.21
C ASN A 233 33.72 -51.11 -4.63
N ALA A 234 32.52 -50.91 -5.19
CA ALA A 234 31.46 -50.18 -4.49
C ALA A 234 30.81 -51.07 -3.42
N MET A 235 30.99 -50.75 -2.13
CA MET A 235 30.34 -51.46 -1.02
C MET A 235 28.81 -51.45 -1.15
N ARG A 236 28.21 -52.65 -1.06
CA ARG A 236 26.76 -52.87 -1.07
C ARG A 236 26.09 -52.34 0.21
N CYS A 237 25.81 -51.03 0.26
CA CYS A 237 25.18 -50.41 1.43
C CYS A 237 23.66 -50.73 1.54
N ASN A 238 23.23 -51.02 2.77
CA ASN A 238 21.92 -51.59 3.10
C ASN A 238 20.69 -50.82 2.58
N THR A 239 19.96 -51.41 1.64
CA THR A 239 18.68 -50.88 1.11
C THR A 239 17.55 -50.84 2.16
N LYS A 240 17.59 -51.70 3.18
CA LYS A 240 16.54 -51.80 4.23
C LYS A 240 16.35 -50.51 5.06
N LYS A 241 17.42 -49.74 5.33
CA LYS A 241 17.31 -48.47 6.11
C LYS A 241 16.53 -47.37 5.38
N ARG A 242 16.47 -47.41 4.04
CA ARG A 242 15.90 -46.33 3.21
C ARG A 242 14.36 -46.33 3.22
N GLY A 243 13.72 -47.50 3.37
CA GLY A 243 12.27 -47.61 3.54
C GLY A 243 11.78 -47.02 4.86
N HIS A 244 12.42 -47.42 5.97
CA HIS A 244 12.04 -46.95 7.30
C HIS A 244 12.17 -45.44 7.47
N LEU A 245 13.16 -44.80 6.83
CA LEU A 245 13.30 -43.34 6.82
C LEU A 245 12.21 -42.65 6.00
N LYS A 246 11.85 -43.16 4.82
CA LYS A 246 10.73 -42.64 4.01
C LYS A 246 9.41 -42.71 4.79
N GLU A 247 9.18 -43.82 5.48
CA GLU A 247 7.98 -44.00 6.30
C GLU A 247 7.96 -43.09 7.53
N LYS A 248 9.10 -42.91 8.20
CA LYS A 248 9.24 -41.94 9.31
C LYS A 248 8.99 -40.50 8.85
N ILE A 249 9.47 -40.12 7.65
CA ILE A 249 9.17 -38.82 7.03
C ILE A 249 7.67 -38.69 6.72
N LYS A 250 7.04 -39.71 6.12
CA LYS A 250 5.60 -39.71 5.81
C LYS A 250 4.75 -39.59 7.09
N LYS A 251 5.14 -40.26 8.17
CA LYS A 251 4.46 -40.23 9.49
C LYS A 251 4.67 -38.90 10.23
N LEU A 252 5.86 -38.28 10.11
CA LEU A 252 6.10 -36.93 10.63
C LEU A 252 5.33 -35.86 9.83
N GLY A 253 5.19 -36.03 8.51
CA GLY A 253 4.38 -35.17 7.66
C GLY A 253 2.90 -35.21 8.03
N SER A 254 2.33 -36.40 8.20
CA SER A 254 0.92 -36.54 8.61
C SER A 254 0.66 -36.01 10.03
N GLU A 255 1.58 -36.19 10.97
CA GLU A 255 1.42 -35.66 12.32
C GLU A 255 1.59 -34.13 12.39
N SER A 256 2.44 -33.56 11.53
CA SER A 256 2.57 -32.11 11.35
C SER A 256 1.31 -31.49 10.74
N LEU A 257 0.70 -32.17 9.75
CA LEU A 257 -0.58 -31.77 9.17
C LEU A 257 -1.73 -31.80 10.20
N LYS A 258 -1.81 -32.84 11.04
CA LYS A 258 -2.79 -32.88 12.15
C LYS A 258 -2.59 -31.70 13.11
N ARG A 259 -1.35 -31.43 13.54
CA ARG A 259 -1.03 -30.29 14.43
C ARG A 259 -1.42 -28.95 13.80
N LEU A 260 -1.17 -28.77 12.50
CA LEU A 260 -1.58 -27.58 11.75
C LEU A 260 -3.11 -27.44 11.71
N PHE A 261 -3.83 -28.53 11.45
CA PHE A 261 -5.30 -28.56 11.44
C PHE A 261 -5.89 -28.21 12.81
N TYR A 262 -5.41 -28.82 13.89
CA TYR A 262 -5.84 -28.47 15.26
C TYR A 262 -5.53 -27.01 15.61
N LYS A 263 -4.34 -26.50 15.23
CA LYS A 263 -3.99 -25.08 15.42
C LYS A 263 -4.96 -24.16 14.67
N LYS A 264 -5.27 -24.46 13.40
CA LYS A 264 -6.22 -23.68 12.60
C LYS A 264 -7.65 -23.77 13.13
N LYS A 265 -8.09 -24.93 13.61
CA LYS A 265 -9.41 -25.10 14.26
C LYS A 265 -9.54 -24.24 15.52
N LEU A 266 -8.49 -24.18 16.35
CA LEU A 266 -8.44 -23.29 17.52
C LEU A 266 -8.41 -21.81 17.13
N GLU A 267 -7.65 -21.45 16.10
CA GLU A 267 -7.57 -20.08 15.57
C GLU A 267 -8.93 -19.58 15.07
N CYS A 268 -9.66 -20.39 14.28
CA CYS A 268 -11.03 -20.08 13.85
C CYS A 268 -11.99 -19.91 15.04
N ALA A 269 -11.93 -20.80 16.04
CA ALA A 269 -12.78 -20.71 17.24
C ALA A 269 -12.49 -19.45 18.10
N VAL A 270 -11.25 -18.95 18.10
CA VAL A 270 -10.90 -17.66 18.72
C VAL A 270 -11.47 -16.50 17.90
N ILE A 271 -11.35 -16.55 16.57
CA ILE A 271 -11.91 -15.52 15.68
C ILE A 271 -13.43 -15.43 15.83
N GLU A 272 -14.17 -16.54 15.80
CA GLU A 272 -15.61 -16.57 16.02
C GLU A 272 -16.03 -15.95 17.37
N LYS A 273 -15.31 -16.27 18.45
CA LYS A 273 -15.54 -15.68 19.78
C LYS A 273 -15.28 -14.18 19.77
N SER A 274 -14.22 -13.72 19.11
CA SER A 274 -13.92 -12.28 18.97
C SER A 274 -14.96 -11.53 18.15
N GLY A 275 -15.51 -12.14 17.08
CA GLY A 275 -16.59 -11.56 16.27
C GLY A 275 -17.87 -11.39 17.09
N LYS A 276 -18.29 -12.42 17.83
CA LYS A 276 -19.43 -12.34 18.76
C LYS A 276 -19.23 -11.29 19.86
N LEU A 277 -17.99 -11.10 20.34
CA LEU A 277 -17.66 -10.05 21.31
C LEU A 277 -17.71 -8.65 20.68
N PHE A 278 -17.22 -8.49 19.45
CA PHE A 278 -17.27 -7.24 18.70
C PHE A 278 -18.72 -6.81 18.43
N GLU A 279 -19.58 -7.74 17.99
CA GLU A 279 -21.00 -7.47 17.75
C GLU A 279 -21.72 -7.02 19.04
N LYS A 280 -21.44 -7.68 20.17
CA LYS A 280 -21.96 -7.25 21.49
C LYS A 280 -21.48 -5.86 21.89
N ARG A 281 -20.21 -5.52 21.63
CA ARG A 281 -19.66 -4.17 21.89
C ARG A 281 -20.32 -3.11 21.01
N SER A 282 -20.54 -3.39 19.73
CA SER A 282 -21.25 -2.50 18.81
C SER A 282 -22.67 -2.21 19.31
N LYS A 283 -23.43 -3.24 19.69
CA LYS A 283 -24.77 -3.09 20.29
C LYS A 283 -24.76 -2.28 21.59
N LEU A 284 -23.76 -2.48 22.45
CA LEU A 284 -23.61 -1.69 23.69
C LEU A 284 -23.35 -0.20 23.40
N ILE A 285 -22.48 0.12 22.45
CA ILE A 285 -22.18 1.50 22.05
C ILE A 285 -23.45 2.19 21.50
N ASN A 286 -24.22 1.49 20.67
CA ASN A 286 -25.47 2.04 20.13
C ASN A 286 -26.49 2.34 21.24
N LEU A 287 -26.65 1.43 22.21
CA LEU A 287 -27.53 1.65 23.37
C LEU A 287 -27.05 2.81 24.26
N GLN A 288 -25.73 2.97 24.45
CA GLN A 288 -25.16 4.10 25.18
C GLN A 288 -25.40 5.44 24.47
N ASN A 289 -25.34 5.45 23.14
CA ASN A 289 -25.62 6.66 22.35
C ASN A 289 -27.11 7.04 22.41
N GLU A 290 -28.02 6.07 22.34
CA GLU A 290 -29.46 6.33 22.46
C GLU A 290 -29.83 6.80 23.87
N LEU A 291 -29.25 6.22 24.94
CA LEU A 291 -29.46 6.69 26.31
C LEU A 291 -29.04 8.17 26.48
N LYS A 292 -27.85 8.54 26.00
CA LYS A 292 -27.37 9.94 26.04
C LYS A 292 -28.28 10.89 25.28
N LYS A 293 -28.89 10.44 24.18
CA LYS A 293 -29.83 11.24 23.38
C LYS A 293 -31.12 11.52 24.15
N GLN A 294 -31.63 10.55 24.91
CA GLN A 294 -32.78 10.76 25.82
C GLN A 294 -32.42 11.73 26.96
N GLU A 295 -31.25 11.57 27.59
CA GLU A 295 -30.75 12.48 28.64
C GLU A 295 -30.63 13.94 28.15
N LEU A 296 -30.18 14.14 26.91
CA LEU A 296 -30.08 15.47 26.29
C LEU A 296 -31.47 16.09 26.07
N LEU A 297 -32.43 15.30 25.58
CA LEU A 297 -33.81 15.76 25.35
C LEU A 297 -34.54 16.12 26.66
N ASP A 298 -34.28 15.39 27.75
CA ASP A 298 -34.76 15.73 29.09
C ASP A 298 -34.17 17.04 29.62
N LEU A 299 -32.91 17.34 29.30
CA LEU A 299 -32.28 18.61 29.65
C LEU A 299 -32.86 19.78 28.84
N GLU A 300 -33.08 19.61 27.53
CA GLU A 300 -33.75 20.61 26.69
C GLU A 300 -35.17 20.93 27.21
N LEU A 301 -35.94 19.90 27.61
CA LEU A 301 -37.26 20.10 28.21
C LEU A 301 -37.21 20.83 29.55
N LYS A 302 -36.18 20.61 30.37
CA LYS A 302 -35.97 21.36 31.62
C LYS A 302 -35.61 22.82 31.34
N ILE A 303 -34.73 23.09 30.37
CA ILE A 303 -34.35 24.45 29.97
C ILE A 303 -35.58 25.24 29.49
N LYS A 304 -36.36 24.68 28.55
CA LYS A 304 -37.59 25.32 28.04
C LYS A 304 -38.62 25.63 29.13
N LYS A 305 -38.76 24.76 30.14
CA LYS A 305 -39.63 25.02 31.30
C LYS A 305 -39.15 26.20 32.15
N ILE A 306 -37.85 26.35 32.34
CA ILE A 306 -37.25 27.49 33.08
C ILE A 306 -37.41 28.79 32.28
N GLU A 307 -37.20 28.76 30.97
CA GLU A 307 -37.41 29.91 30.08
C GLU A 307 -38.86 30.39 30.10
N TYR A 308 -39.82 29.46 29.98
CA TYR A 308 -41.24 29.76 30.05
C TYR A 308 -41.66 30.36 31.41
N ALA A 309 -41.12 29.82 32.52
CA ALA A 309 -41.38 30.37 33.85
C ALA A 309 -40.85 31.82 33.99
N LYS A 310 -39.65 32.11 33.46
CA LYS A 310 -39.08 33.48 33.46
C LYS A 310 -39.93 34.47 32.67
N LEU A 311 -40.37 34.08 31.46
CA LEU A 311 -41.25 34.90 30.63
C LEU A 311 -42.57 35.23 31.33
N ASN A 312 -43.20 34.25 31.98
CA ASN A 312 -44.43 34.48 32.75
C ASN A 312 -44.22 35.37 33.98
N SER A 313 -43.06 35.31 34.64
CA SER A 313 -42.73 36.23 35.75
C SER A 313 -42.57 37.67 35.25
N GLN A 314 -41.85 37.89 34.15
CA GLN A 314 -41.67 39.24 33.57
C GLN A 314 -42.97 39.87 33.06
N ASN A 315 -43.92 39.04 32.59
CA ASN A 315 -45.25 39.50 32.18
C ASN A 315 -46.21 39.76 33.35
N ALA A 316 -45.83 39.43 34.59
CA ALA A 316 -46.63 39.70 35.81
C ALA A 316 -46.11 40.90 36.62
N GLU A 317 -44.96 41.46 36.24
CA GLU A 317 -44.33 42.63 36.87
C GLU A 317 -44.48 43.93 36.03
N ASN A 318 -45.17 43.85 34.87
CA ASN A 318 -45.54 44.98 34.01
C ASN A 318 -47.07 45.16 33.99
#